data_AF-A0A938NSX0-F1
#
_entry.id   AF-A0A938NSX0-F1
#
_cell.length_a   1.000
_cell.length_b   1.000
_cell.length_c   1.000
_cell.angle_alpha   90.00
_cell.angle_beta   90.00
_cell.angle_gamma   90.00
#
_symmetry.space_group_name_H-M   'P 1'
#
loop_
_entity.id
_entity.type
_entity.pdbx_description
1 polymer ?
#
loop_
_entity_poly.entity_id
_entity_poly.type
_entity_poly.pdbx_seq_one_letter_code
_entity_poly.pdbx_strand_id
1 'polypeptide(L)'
;MHNKINIGNRLLIYIVEMNNPYLIKRNLPLLIETGKNERDRSGFNRFRLAIVTDKVDQIKHVADSVFENLKYKDEKIHLHIIHKDEISLF
;
A
#
# COMPACT_ATOMS: atom_id res chain seq x y z
N MET A 1 -0.63 13.82 -3.14
CA MET A 1 -1.74 13.99 -2.18
C MET A 1 -2.04 12.63 -1.59
N HIS A 2 -2.22 12.50 -0.27
CA HIS A 2 -2.53 11.22 0.39
C HIS A 2 -3.85 11.35 1.15
N ASN A 3 -4.82 10.48 0.83
CA ASN A 3 -6.10 10.39 1.54
C ASN A 3 -5.96 9.39 2.70
N LYS A 4 -6.29 9.80 3.93
CA LYS A 4 -6.16 8.98 5.16
C LYS A 4 -7.54 8.71 5.77
N ILE A 5 -7.82 7.45 6.10
CA ILE A 5 -9.03 7.02 6.81
C ILE A 5 -8.60 6.36 8.13
N ASN A 6 -9.12 6.84 9.27
CA ASN A 6 -8.92 6.24 10.61
C ASN A 6 -10.20 5.55 11.07
N ILE A 7 -10.17 4.23 11.30
CA ILE A 7 -11.29 3.47 11.88
C ILE A 7 -10.86 2.93 13.25
N GLY A 8 -11.37 3.54 14.32
CA GLY A 8 -11.22 3.08 15.71
C GLY A 8 -9.78 2.95 16.22
N ASN A 9 -8.83 3.73 15.68
CA ASN A 9 -7.38 3.64 15.96
C ASN A 9 -6.72 2.29 15.60
N ARG A 10 -7.34 1.45 14.77
CA ARG A 10 -6.82 0.08 14.51
C ARG A 10 -6.20 -0.11 13.14
N LEU A 11 -6.44 0.79 12.19
CA LEU A 11 -6.07 0.57 10.81
C LEU A 11 -5.55 1.86 10.17
N LEU A 12 -4.30 1.81 9.68
CA LEU A 12 -3.73 2.79 8.77
C LEU A 12 -3.92 2.30 7.33
N ILE A 13 -4.47 3.15 6.46
CA ILE A 13 -4.59 2.85 5.03
C ILE A 13 -3.86 3.93 4.24
N TYR A 14 -2.92 3.52 3.40
CA TYR A 14 -2.36 4.37 2.35
C TYR A 14 -3.00 3.99 1.02
N ILE A 15 -3.46 4.98 0.28
CA ILE A 15 -3.98 4.82 -1.08
C ILE A 15 -3.07 5.63 -2.00
N VAL A 16 -2.45 4.97 -2.97
CA VAL A 16 -1.53 5.60 -3.92
C VAL A 16 -1.87 5.16 -5.34
N GLU A 17 -1.91 6.09 -6.29
CA GLU A 17 -2.10 5.74 -7.69
C GLU A 17 -0.74 5.52 -8.36
N MET A 18 -0.54 4.34 -8.98
CA MET A 18 0.68 4.03 -9.71
C MET A 18 0.40 3.12 -10.92
N ASN A 19 0.65 3.64 -12.12
CA ASN A 19 0.43 2.91 -13.39
C ASN A 19 1.75 2.50 -14.07
N ASN A 20 2.88 2.69 -13.38
CA ASN A 20 4.22 2.41 -13.90
C ASN A 20 4.95 1.38 -13.01
N PRO A 21 5.25 0.18 -13.53
CA PRO A 21 5.98 -0.86 -12.80
C PRO A 21 7.36 -0.44 -12.27
N TYR A 22 8.05 0.47 -12.95
CA TYR A 22 9.34 0.99 -12.48
C TYR A 22 9.18 1.81 -11.18
N LEU A 23 8.11 2.61 -11.10
CA LEU A 23 7.80 3.36 -9.88
C LEU A 23 7.42 2.43 -8.72
N ILE A 24 6.76 1.31 -8.99
CA ILE A 24 6.48 0.29 -7.97
C ILE A 24 7.78 -0.23 -7.36
N LYS A 25 8.72 -0.70 -8.20
CA LYS A 25 10.00 -1.24 -7.72
C LYS A 25 10.78 -0.24 -6.87
N ARG A 26 10.76 1.04 -7.26
CA ARG A 26 11.48 2.10 -6.55
C ARG A 26 10.79 2.54 -5.26
N ASN A 27 9.47 2.72 -5.27
CA ASN A 27 8.75 3.42 -4.21
C ASN A 27 8.06 2.49 -3.21
N LEU A 28 7.68 1.27 -3.62
CA LEU A 28 6.97 0.32 -2.76
C LEU A 28 7.74 0.03 -1.45
N PRO A 29 9.06 -0.23 -1.46
CA PRO A 29 9.81 -0.46 -0.23
C PRO A 29 9.71 0.74 0.76
N LEU A 30 9.86 1.96 0.25
CA LEU A 30 9.77 3.19 1.06
C LEU A 30 8.34 3.40 1.61
N LEU A 31 7.31 3.13 0.80
CA LEU A 31 5.93 3.25 1.25
C LEU A 31 5.60 2.25 2.36
N ILE A 32 6.10 1.02 2.24
CA ILE A 32 5.92 -0.01 3.27
C ILE A 32 6.64 0.39 4.57
N GLU A 33 7.89 0.84 4.47
CA GLU A 33 8.66 1.30 5.64
C GLU A 33 8.01 2.51 6.33
N THR A 34 7.61 3.50 5.53
CA THR A 34 6.96 4.72 6.04
C THR A 34 5.63 4.39 6.71
N GLY A 35 4.79 3.57 6.07
CA GLY A 35 3.50 3.16 6.61
C GLY A 35 3.63 2.31 7.87
N LYS A 36 4.62 1.40 7.92
CA LYS A 36 4.95 0.65 9.14
C LYS A 36 5.35 1.58 10.28
N ASN A 37 6.25 2.53 10.03
CA ASN A 37 6.71 3.47 11.04
C ASN A 37 5.58 4.39 11.55
N GLU A 38 4.72 4.88 10.66
CA GLU A 38 3.55 5.67 11.06
C GLU A 38 2.54 4.83 11.85
N ARG A 39 2.32 3.58 11.42
CA ARG A 39 1.48 2.60 12.14
C ARG A 39 1.97 2.44 13.58
N ASP A 40 3.24 2.11 13.74
CA ASP A 40 3.86 1.83 15.03
C ASP A 40 3.84 3.06 15.95
N ARG A 41 4.17 4.24 15.41
CA ARG A 41 4.19 5.50 16.18
C ARG A 41 2.81 5.98 16.60
N SER A 42 1.79 5.74 15.77
CA SER A 42 0.42 6.21 16.02
C SER A 42 -0.44 5.18 16.75
N GLY A 43 0.13 4.01 17.10
CA GLY A 43 -0.58 2.95 17.80
C GLY A 43 -1.61 2.20 16.95
N PHE A 44 -1.52 2.26 15.61
CA PHE A 44 -2.40 1.48 14.74
C PHE A 44 -2.04 -0.01 14.81
N ASN A 45 -3.04 -0.89 14.78
CA ASN A 45 -2.79 -2.34 14.81
C ASN A 45 -2.38 -2.90 13.45
N ARG A 46 -2.98 -2.41 12.36
CA ARG A 46 -2.76 -2.91 11.00
C ARG A 46 -2.42 -1.78 10.05
N PHE A 47 -1.64 -2.09 9.02
CA PHE A 47 -1.34 -1.20 7.91
C PHE A 47 -1.72 -1.86 6.59
N ARG A 48 -2.48 -1.14 5.75
CA ARG A 48 -2.85 -1.56 4.40
C ARG A 48 -2.35 -0.53 3.40
N LEU A 49 -1.58 -0.97 2.43
CA LEU A 49 -1.25 -0.16 1.25
C LEU A 49 -2.15 -0.62 0.10
N ALA A 50 -2.92 0.30 -0.47
CA ALA A 50 -3.71 0.10 -1.66
C ALA A 50 -3.06 0.86 -2.83
N ILE A 51 -2.62 0.13 -3.86
CA ILE A 51 -2.16 0.68 -5.12
C ILE A 51 -3.34 0.69 -6.08
N VAL A 52 -3.70 1.88 -6.54
CA VAL A 52 -4.75 2.11 -7.52
C VAL A 52 -4.13 2.16 -8.90
N THR A 53 -4.66 1.39 -9.85
CA THR A 53 -4.13 1.35 -11.22
C THR A 53 -5.17 0.99 -12.28
N ASP A 54 -4.91 1.38 -13.53
CA ASP A 54 -5.60 0.88 -14.73
C ASP A 54 -4.95 -0.40 -15.30
N LYS A 55 -3.84 -0.88 -14.72
CA LYS A 55 -3.05 -2.03 -15.19
C LYS A 55 -2.85 -3.08 -14.11
N VAL A 56 -3.96 -3.59 -13.56
CA VAL A 56 -3.98 -4.46 -12.38
C VAL A 56 -3.03 -5.65 -12.52
N ASP A 57 -3.10 -6.42 -13.60
CA ASP A 57 -2.27 -7.62 -13.77
C ASP A 57 -0.76 -7.31 -13.82
N GLN A 58 -0.39 -6.27 -14.57
CA GLN A 58 1.01 -5.86 -14.72
C GLN A 58 1.59 -5.36 -13.40
N ILE A 59 0.84 -4.51 -12.69
CA ILE A 59 1.27 -3.93 -11.43
C ILE A 59 1.29 -4.99 -10.34
N LYS A 60 0.28 -5.86 -10.27
CA LYS A 60 0.19 -6.93 -9.28
C LYS A 60 1.39 -7.86 -9.33
N HIS A 61 1.77 -8.33 -10.52
CA HIS A 61 2.93 -9.22 -10.66
C HIS A 61 4.23 -8.59 -10.10
N VAL A 62 4.48 -7.32 -10.42
CA VAL A 62 5.68 -6.61 -9.97
C VAL A 62 5.61 -6.26 -8.49
N ALA A 63 4.45 -5.83 -8.01
CA ALA A 63 4.25 -5.44 -6.62
C ALA A 63 4.35 -6.63 -5.68
N ASP A 64 3.74 -7.78 -6.02
CA ASP A 64 3.83 -9.03 -5.25
C ASP A 64 5.29 -9.50 -5.15
N SER A 65 6.03 -9.48 -6.28
CA SER A 65 7.45 -9.85 -6.30
C SER A 65 8.29 -8.98 -5.37
N VAL A 66 8.10 -7.65 -5.40
CA VAL A 66 8.83 -6.74 -4.51
C VAL A 66 8.41 -6.94 -3.06
N PHE A 67 7.10 -7.05 -2.80
CA PHE A 67 6.54 -7.17 -1.46
C PHE A 67 7.00 -8.44 -0.73
N GLU A 68 7.02 -9.58 -1.42
CA GLU A 68 7.47 -10.85 -0.84
C GLU A 68 8.97 -10.85 -0.47
N ASN A 69 9.78 -10.03 -1.16
CA ASN A 69 11.22 -9.92 -0.88
C ASN A 69 11.57 -8.92 0.24
N LEU A 70 10.59 -8.21 0.82
CA LEU A 70 10.84 -7.26 1.92
C LEU A 70 11.07 -8.00 3.24
N LYS A 71 12.29 -7.93 3.79
CA LYS A 71 12.64 -8.61 5.05
C LYS A 71 12.02 -8.00 6.31
N TYR A 72 11.58 -6.75 6.24
CA TYR A 72 11.07 -5.98 7.37
C TYR A 72 9.53 -5.91 7.43
N LYS A 73 8.83 -6.63 6.54
CA LYS A 73 7.37 -6.77 6.61
C LYS A 73 6.98 -7.70 7.76
N ASP A 74 5.82 -7.42 8.36
CA ASP A 74 5.19 -8.30 9.35
C ASP A 74 3.78 -8.71 8.87
N GLU A 75 3.17 -9.66 9.58
CA GLU A 75 1.84 -10.22 9.25
C GLU A 75 0.70 -9.19 9.28
N LYS A 76 0.93 -8.00 9.85
CA LYS A 76 -0.07 -6.93 10.00
C LYS A 76 0.02 -5.89 8.89
N ILE A 77 0.89 -6.10 7.91
CA ILE A 77 1.02 -5.28 6.70
C ILE A 77 0.41 -6.04 5.52
N HIS A 78 -0.53 -5.41 4.83
CA HIS A 78 -1.13 -5.98 3.62
C HIS A 78 -1.00 -5.04 2.42
N LEU A 79 -0.80 -5.62 1.25
CA LEU A 79 -0.78 -4.94 -0.03
C LEU A 79 -2.04 -5.31 -0.82
N HIS A 80 -2.72 -4.31 -1.35
CA HIS A 80 -3.87 -4.45 -2.23
C HIS A 80 -3.59 -3.72 -3.54
N ILE A 81 -3.95 -4.35 -4.66
CA ILE A 81 -3.94 -3.73 -5.98
C ILE A 81 -5.40 -3.64 -6.43
N ILE A 82 -5.84 -2.44 -6.78
CA ILE A 82 -7.25 -2.15 -7.03
C ILE A 82 -7.37 -1.47 -8.39
N HIS A 83 -8.34 -1.90 -9.20
CA HIS A 83 -8.64 -1.21 -10.45
C HIS A 83 -9.18 0.19 -10.15
N LYS A 84 -8.79 1.22 -10.93
CA LYS A 84 -9.27 2.59 -10.72
C LYS A 84 -10.80 2.70 -10.62
N ASP A 85 -11.51 1.96 -11.46
CA ASP A 85 -12.98 2.01 -11.53
C ASP A 85 -13.67 1.37 -10.31
N GLU A 86 -12.96 0.58 -9.51
CA GLU A 86 -13.49 0.01 -8.26
C GLU A 86 -13.46 1.01 -7.11
N ILE A 87 -12.77 2.13 -7.28
CA ILE A 87 -12.65 3.18 -6.28
C ILE A 87 -13.55 4.35 -6.69
N SER A 88 -14.74 4.40 -6.09
CA SER A 88 -15.51 5.63 -6.00
C SER A 88 -14.95 6.47 -4.85
N LEU A 89 -13.87 7.21 -5.12
CA LEU A 89 -13.48 8.30 -4.21
C LEU A 89 -14.54 9.39 -4.36
N PHE A 90 -15.20 9.70 -3.24
CA PHE A 90 -16.29 10.67 -3.10
C PHE A 90 -16.06 11.99 -3.86
#